data_AF-A0A7W6D211-F1
#
_entry.id   AF-A0A7W6D211-F1
#
_cell.length_a   1.000
_cell.length_b   1.000
_cell.length_c   1.000
_cell.angle_alpha   90.00
_cell.angle_beta   90.00
_cell.angle_gamma   90.00
#
_symmetry.space_group_name_H-M   'P 1'
#
loop_
_entity.id
_entity.type
_entity.pdbx_description
1 polymer ?
#
loop_
_entity_poly.entity_id
_entity_poly.type
_entity_poly.pdbx_seq_one_letter_code
_entity_poly.pdbx_strand_id
1 'polypeptide(L)'
;MARLAIAAALVLLVSAGTAAAQIRSVRTEGPRPFGVLLGDVLKLTTTVDVDAPFKLDGSTLPRPGPLTYSLELRSIDVTEQAAPGGGTRYRIAAEYQTFYSALETGEQTIPSFTVAVSDGSRRAETQAGGWSYLTSPLRPIQSLAGESDQRLRPDVQPVIPPVGPARDRLIAVAALAALLAVALAWSRAWPPFHKRRSRPFAAAAREVARLVRRGEDGRRAALLRLHRAFDAAWGKRLLGEDIGAFLRDHPAFASRAEEIRSFFAASRRAFFGREQGDVLAPDALVRLARDLARAERGA
;
A
#
# COMPACT_ATOMS: atom_id res chain seq x y z
N MET A 1 81.91 -45.79 -28.51
CA MET A 1 81.47 -45.43 -27.14
C MET A 1 80.39 -44.34 -27.07
N ALA A 2 80.12 -43.57 -28.14
CA ALA A 2 79.10 -42.52 -28.13
C ALA A 2 77.63 -43.00 -28.23
N ARG A 3 77.37 -44.25 -28.65
CA ARG A 3 76.01 -44.79 -28.81
C ARG A 3 75.37 -45.36 -27.54
N LEU A 4 76.17 -45.68 -26.52
CA LEU A 4 75.67 -46.17 -25.23
C LEU A 4 75.23 -45.04 -24.28
N ALA A 5 75.75 -43.83 -24.46
CA ALA A 5 75.37 -42.67 -23.63
C ALA A 5 73.98 -42.13 -23.95
N ILE A 6 73.49 -42.31 -25.19
CA ILE A 6 72.17 -41.81 -25.62
C ILE A 6 71.04 -42.75 -25.17
N ALA A 7 71.31 -44.06 -25.03
CA ALA A 7 70.33 -45.01 -24.50
C ALA A 7 70.10 -44.84 -22.98
N ALA A 8 71.13 -44.44 -22.22
CA ALA A 8 71.00 -44.18 -20.78
C ALA A 8 70.24 -42.89 -20.47
N ALA A 9 70.26 -41.89 -21.37
CA ALA A 9 69.53 -40.65 -21.19
C ALA A 9 68.02 -40.76 -21.52
N LEU A 10 67.60 -41.76 -22.29
CA LEU A 10 66.19 -41.95 -22.66
C LEU A 10 65.40 -42.81 -21.66
N VAL A 11 66.08 -43.62 -20.84
CA VAL A 11 65.42 -44.48 -19.83
C VAL A 11 65.14 -43.73 -18.51
N LEU A 12 65.77 -42.57 -18.29
CA LEU A 12 65.58 -41.75 -17.09
C LEU A 12 64.40 -40.76 -17.16
N LEU A 13 63.62 -40.77 -18.25
CA LEU A 13 62.47 -39.88 -18.46
C LEU A 13 61.09 -40.54 -18.26
N VAL A 14 61.01 -41.82 -17.86
CA VAL A 14 59.74 -42.55 -17.65
C VAL A 14 59.58 -43.04 -16.21
N SER A 15 60.12 -42.30 -15.25
CA SER A 15 59.70 -42.36 -13.85
C SER A 15 59.27 -40.99 -13.37
N ALA A 16 58.48 -40.29 -14.19
CA ALA A 16 57.46 -39.39 -13.68
C ALA A 16 56.44 -40.26 -12.92
N GLY A 17 56.83 -40.67 -11.71
CA GLY A 17 55.89 -41.19 -10.74
C GLY A 17 54.76 -40.19 -10.69
N THR A 18 53.54 -40.65 -10.95
CA THR A 18 52.33 -39.91 -10.67
C THR A 18 52.42 -39.47 -9.21
N ALA A 19 52.85 -38.23 -8.98
CA ALA A 19 52.55 -37.53 -7.76
C ALA A 19 51.04 -37.33 -7.81
N ALA A 20 50.30 -38.36 -7.40
CA ALA A 20 48.87 -38.28 -7.17
C ALA A 20 48.71 -37.16 -6.15
N ALA A 21 48.19 -36.02 -6.59
CA ALA A 21 47.97 -34.86 -5.75
C ALA A 21 46.86 -35.21 -4.76
N GLN A 22 47.25 -35.84 -3.64
CA GLN A 22 46.34 -36.41 -2.63
C GLN A 22 45.30 -35.39 -2.15
N ILE A 23 45.71 -34.11 -2.11
CA ILE A 23 44.88 -32.95 -1.82
C ILE A 23 44.96 -32.03 -3.04
N ARG A 24 43.84 -31.84 -3.74
CA ARG A 24 43.76 -31.04 -4.96
C ARG A 24 43.60 -29.55 -4.67
N SER A 25 42.81 -29.20 -3.67
CA SER A 25 42.59 -27.81 -3.30
C SER A 25 42.15 -27.66 -1.86
N VAL A 26 42.49 -26.51 -1.26
CA VAL A 26 42.01 -26.06 0.04
C VAL A 26 41.61 -24.60 -0.10
N ARG A 27 40.40 -24.27 0.32
CA ARG A 27 39.89 -22.90 0.30
C ARG A 27 39.12 -22.60 1.57
N THR A 28 39.53 -21.56 2.28
CA THR A 28 38.79 -21.03 3.44
C THR A 28 38.03 -19.78 3.02
N GLU A 29 36.74 -19.74 3.33
CA GLU A 29 35.86 -18.59 3.09
C GLU A 29 35.21 -18.17 4.42
N GLY A 30 35.19 -16.87 4.68
CA GLY A 30 34.61 -16.29 5.90
C GLY A 30 33.59 -15.19 5.59
N PRO A 31 32.97 -14.61 6.63
CA PRO A 31 32.07 -13.47 6.50
C PRO A 31 32.85 -12.20 6.10
N ARG A 32 32.19 -11.04 6.02
CA ARG A 32 32.89 -9.76 5.83
C ARG A 32 34.03 -9.59 6.88
N PRO A 33 35.25 -9.21 6.49
CA PRO A 33 36.40 -9.14 7.40
C PRO A 33 36.44 -7.82 8.20
N PHE A 34 35.30 -7.20 8.50
CA PHE A 34 35.24 -5.93 9.25
C PHE A 34 33.89 -5.74 9.96
N GLY A 35 33.88 -4.86 10.96
CA GLY A 35 32.70 -4.58 11.78
C GLY A 35 32.35 -5.74 12.71
N VAL A 36 33.37 -6.51 13.10
CA VAL A 36 33.25 -7.59 14.08
C VAL A 36 33.45 -7.01 15.47
N LEU A 37 32.53 -7.28 16.37
CA LEU A 37 32.51 -6.76 17.72
C LEU A 37 32.69 -7.87 18.75
N LEU A 38 32.97 -7.46 19.98
CA LEU A 38 33.04 -8.35 21.14
C LEU A 38 31.76 -9.20 21.24
N GLY A 39 31.92 -10.52 21.28
CA GLY A 39 30.84 -11.49 21.40
C GLY A 39 30.29 -12.02 20.07
N ASP A 40 30.71 -11.46 18.94
CA ASP A 40 30.26 -11.91 17.63
C ASP A 40 30.69 -13.35 17.30
N VAL A 41 29.85 -14.03 16.52
CA VAL A 41 30.10 -15.38 16.02
C VAL A 41 30.43 -15.33 14.53
N LEU A 42 31.63 -15.76 14.17
CA LEU A 42 32.17 -15.83 12.82
C LEU A 42 32.07 -17.26 12.29
N LYS A 43 31.45 -17.44 11.12
CA LYS A 43 31.32 -18.75 10.47
C LYS A 43 32.31 -18.87 9.32
N LEU A 44 33.29 -19.76 9.44
CA LEU A 44 34.25 -20.04 8.38
C LEU A 44 33.92 -21.39 7.74
N THR A 45 34.01 -21.45 6.42
CA THR A 45 33.88 -22.69 5.66
C THR A 45 35.21 -23.00 4.99
N THR A 46 35.83 -24.14 5.35
CA THR A 46 36.99 -24.68 4.64
C THR A 46 36.53 -25.81 3.72
N THR A 47 36.76 -25.64 2.41
CA THR A 47 36.49 -26.66 1.40
C THR A 47 37.80 -27.33 1.01
N VAL A 48 37.83 -28.67 1.06
CA VAL A 48 39.00 -29.48 0.75
C VAL A 48 38.62 -30.54 -0.29
N ASP A 49 39.27 -30.51 -1.45
CA ASP A 49 39.07 -31.50 -2.51
C ASP A 49 40.17 -32.56 -2.45
N VAL A 50 39.78 -33.83 -2.34
CA VAL A 50 40.65 -34.96 -2.06
C VAL A 50 40.48 -36.04 -3.12
N ASP A 51 41.58 -36.60 -3.60
CA ASP A 51 41.58 -37.71 -4.56
C ASP A 51 41.17 -39.03 -3.91
N ALA A 52 40.38 -39.85 -4.61
CA ALA A 52 40.18 -41.24 -4.18
C ALA A 52 41.51 -42.02 -4.26
N PRO A 53 41.82 -42.92 -3.31
CA PRO A 53 40.99 -43.42 -2.21
C PRO A 53 41.17 -42.69 -0.86
N PHE A 54 41.81 -41.51 -0.83
CA PHE A 54 42.11 -40.81 0.41
C PHE A 54 40.83 -40.28 1.08
N LYS A 55 40.80 -40.36 2.41
CA LYS A 55 39.72 -39.86 3.26
C LYS A 55 40.25 -38.89 4.29
N LEU A 56 39.42 -37.94 4.71
CA LEU A 56 39.74 -37.00 5.76
C LEU A 56 40.02 -37.72 7.08
N ASP A 57 41.16 -37.42 7.71
CA ASP A 57 41.47 -37.83 9.07
C ASP A 57 40.92 -36.78 10.06
N GLY A 58 39.71 -37.05 10.56
CA GLY A 58 39.02 -36.18 11.51
C GLY A 58 39.77 -35.95 12.83
N SER A 59 40.79 -36.75 13.16
CA SER A 59 41.61 -36.54 14.36
C SER A 59 42.50 -35.30 14.28
N THR A 60 42.73 -34.77 13.08
CA THR A 60 43.51 -33.54 12.84
C THR A 60 42.73 -32.25 13.01
N LEU A 61 41.40 -32.34 13.02
CA LEU A 61 40.54 -31.17 13.17
C LEU A 61 40.60 -30.63 14.61
N PRO A 62 40.53 -29.29 14.78
CA PRO A 62 40.50 -28.69 16.10
C PRO A 62 39.23 -29.11 16.84
N ARG A 63 39.34 -29.28 18.16
CA ARG A 63 38.18 -29.59 19.01
C ARG A 63 37.52 -28.30 19.49
N PRO A 64 36.19 -28.28 19.66
CA PRO A 64 35.51 -27.14 20.29
C PRO A 64 36.14 -26.79 21.65
N GLY A 65 36.32 -25.49 21.88
CA GLY A 65 36.96 -24.95 23.07
C GLY A 65 37.80 -23.69 22.79
N PRO A 66 38.51 -23.20 23.82
CA PRO A 66 39.36 -22.02 23.69
C PRO A 66 40.53 -22.27 22.73
N LEU A 67 40.69 -21.40 21.72
CA LEU A 67 41.82 -21.43 20.79
C LEU A 67 42.90 -20.41 21.15
N THR A 68 42.47 -19.23 21.58
CA THR A 68 43.34 -18.19 22.13
C THR A 68 42.65 -17.59 23.35
N TYR A 69 43.29 -16.62 24.02
CA TYR A 69 42.68 -15.94 25.17
C TYR A 69 41.38 -15.19 24.83
N SER A 70 41.13 -14.92 23.55
CA SER A 70 40.02 -14.09 23.06
C SER A 70 39.24 -14.72 21.91
N LEU A 71 39.46 -16.01 21.62
CA LEU A 71 38.81 -16.73 20.54
C LEU A 71 38.46 -18.15 20.99
N GLU A 72 37.20 -18.52 20.81
CA GLU A 72 36.68 -19.86 21.11
C GLU A 72 36.12 -20.50 19.84
N LEU A 73 36.45 -21.76 19.60
CA LEU A 73 35.77 -22.59 18.61
C LEU A 73 34.52 -23.21 19.25
N ARG A 74 33.33 -22.79 18.80
CA ARG A 74 32.04 -23.22 19.33
C ARG A 74 31.62 -24.60 18.78
N SER A 75 31.79 -24.79 17.48
CA SER A 75 31.46 -26.05 16.80
C SER A 75 32.28 -26.21 15.53
N ILE A 76 32.41 -27.46 15.10
CA ILE A 76 33.00 -27.83 13.81
C ILE A 76 32.22 -29.01 13.24
N ASP A 77 31.68 -28.83 12.04
CA ASP A 77 30.86 -29.80 11.34
C ASP A 77 31.48 -30.13 9.98
N VAL A 78 31.48 -31.41 9.62
CA VAL A 78 32.05 -31.89 8.35
C VAL A 78 30.96 -32.52 7.50
N THR A 79 30.88 -32.11 6.24
CA THR A 79 29.97 -32.70 5.24
C THR A 79 30.75 -33.16 4.02
N GLU A 80 30.36 -34.30 3.47
CA GLU A 80 30.99 -34.92 2.30
C GLU A 80 30.13 -34.72 1.05
N GLN A 81 30.78 -34.40 -0.07
CA GLN A 81 30.15 -34.21 -1.38
C GLN A 81 31.05 -34.78 -2.48
N ALA A 82 30.51 -35.04 -3.67
CA ALA A 82 31.32 -35.42 -4.82
C ALA A 82 32.18 -34.23 -5.28
N ALA A 83 33.49 -34.42 -5.44
CA ALA A 83 34.38 -33.37 -5.92
C ALA A 83 34.28 -33.21 -7.46
N PRO A 84 34.41 -31.97 -7.98
CA PRO A 84 34.60 -31.74 -9.41
C PRO A 84 35.87 -32.44 -9.92
N GLY A 85 35.73 -33.30 -10.94
CA GLY A 85 36.84 -34.08 -11.49
C GLY A 85 37.12 -35.41 -10.76
N GLY A 86 36.16 -35.93 -9.97
CA GLY A 86 36.29 -37.18 -9.23
C GLY A 86 36.95 -37.01 -7.86
N GLY A 87 36.68 -37.95 -6.94
CA GLY A 87 37.11 -37.87 -5.53
C GLY A 87 36.04 -37.30 -4.60
N THR A 88 36.45 -36.90 -3.40
CA THR A 88 35.56 -36.41 -2.33
C THR A 88 35.88 -34.97 -1.97
N ARG A 89 34.85 -34.13 -1.89
CA ARG A 89 34.91 -32.77 -1.37
C ARG A 89 34.43 -32.78 0.08
N TYR A 90 35.30 -32.35 0.98
CA TYR A 90 34.98 -32.13 2.38
C TYR A 90 34.68 -30.65 2.60
N ARG A 91 33.50 -30.34 3.13
CA ARG A 91 33.13 -29.01 3.60
C ARG A 91 33.12 -29.00 5.12
N ILE A 92 34.08 -28.28 5.68
CA ILE A 92 34.29 -28.12 7.12
C ILE A 92 33.75 -26.75 7.52
N ALA A 93 32.64 -26.72 8.25
CA ALA A 93 32.02 -25.50 8.76
C ALA A 93 32.40 -25.32 10.23
N ALA A 94 33.09 -24.22 10.56
CA ALA A 94 33.54 -23.92 11.91
C ALA A 94 32.95 -22.59 12.39
N GLU A 95 32.42 -22.58 13.62
CA GLU A 95 31.88 -21.38 14.26
C GLU A 95 32.82 -20.89 15.35
N TYR A 96 33.34 -19.67 15.19
CA TYR A 96 34.26 -19.04 16.12
C TYR A 96 33.56 -17.90 16.84
N GLN A 97 33.71 -17.79 18.16
CA GLN A 97 33.23 -16.65 18.92
C GLN A 97 34.41 -15.82 19.42
N THR A 98 34.38 -14.52 19.15
CA THR A 98 35.42 -13.61 19.63
C THR A 98 35.02 -12.97 20.96
N PHE A 99 35.97 -12.97 21.89
CA PHE A 99 35.90 -12.28 23.17
C PHE A 99 36.95 -11.16 23.25
N TYR A 100 37.48 -10.72 22.10
CA TYR A 100 38.48 -9.67 22.04
C TYR A 100 37.83 -8.31 22.32
N SER A 101 38.22 -7.69 23.44
CA SER A 101 37.81 -6.32 23.79
C SER A 101 38.79 -5.33 23.17
N ALA A 102 38.50 -4.87 21.96
CA ALA A 102 39.32 -3.88 21.27
C ALA A 102 39.34 -2.53 22.01
N LEU A 103 40.54 -1.96 22.17
CA LEU A 103 40.75 -0.61 22.71
C LEU A 103 40.83 0.45 21.59
N GLU A 104 41.33 0.01 20.44
CA GLU A 104 41.43 0.75 19.18
C GLU A 104 41.05 -0.18 18.03
N THR A 105 40.85 0.37 16.84
CA THR A 105 40.55 -0.47 15.67
C THR A 105 41.81 -1.25 15.29
N GLY A 106 41.71 -2.57 15.27
CA GLY A 106 42.84 -3.46 15.00
C GLY A 106 42.44 -4.70 14.23
N GLU A 107 43.42 -5.30 13.55
CA GLU A 107 43.29 -6.59 12.89
C GLU A 107 43.48 -7.72 13.90
N GLN A 108 42.61 -8.73 13.82
CA GLN A 108 42.69 -9.98 14.58
C GLN A 108 42.69 -11.15 13.60
N THR A 109 43.32 -12.25 13.98
CA THR A 109 43.50 -13.42 13.10
C THR A 109 43.03 -14.68 13.78
N ILE A 110 42.15 -15.41 13.09
CA ILE A 110 41.79 -16.80 13.40
C ILE A 110 42.93 -17.69 12.89
N PRO A 111 43.56 -18.52 13.74
CA PRO A 111 44.69 -19.34 13.35
C PRO A 111 44.28 -20.41 12.34
N SER A 112 45.22 -20.76 11.45
CA SER A 112 45.10 -21.94 10.59
C SER A 112 45.10 -23.23 11.41
N PHE A 113 44.49 -24.28 10.88
CA PHE A 113 44.57 -25.62 11.45
C PHE A 113 44.93 -26.65 10.38
N THR A 114 45.59 -27.73 10.81
CA THR A 114 46.01 -28.81 9.91
C THR A 114 44.82 -29.65 9.49
N VAL A 115 44.80 -30.02 8.20
CA VAL A 115 43.89 -30.99 7.64
C VAL A 115 44.72 -32.14 7.08
N ALA A 116 44.56 -33.34 7.61
CA ALA A 116 45.20 -34.53 7.07
C ALA A 116 44.22 -35.43 6.34
N VAL A 117 44.71 -36.12 5.32
CA VAL A 117 44.00 -37.17 4.58
C VAL A 117 44.83 -38.44 4.56
N SER A 118 44.17 -39.60 4.59
CA SER A 118 44.83 -40.90 4.60
C SER A 118 44.05 -41.94 3.80
N ASP A 119 44.76 -42.86 3.16
CA ASP A 119 44.20 -44.08 2.55
C ASP A 119 44.43 -45.34 3.42
N GLY A 120 44.94 -45.15 4.65
CA GLY A 120 45.35 -46.21 5.58
C GLY A 120 46.84 -46.57 5.51
N SER A 121 47.53 -46.25 4.42
CA SER A 121 48.97 -46.52 4.23
C SER A 121 49.79 -45.26 3.99
N ARG A 122 49.21 -44.29 3.26
CA ARG A 122 49.81 -43.01 2.90
C ARG A 122 49.00 -41.89 3.54
N ARG A 123 49.71 -40.87 4.00
CA ARG A 123 49.13 -39.68 4.64
C ARG A 123 49.65 -38.43 3.95
N ALA A 124 48.76 -37.49 3.68
CA ALA A 124 49.09 -36.13 3.28
C ALA A 124 48.47 -35.15 4.24
N GLU A 125 49.12 -34.00 4.39
CA GLU A 125 48.68 -32.92 5.26
C GLU A 125 48.70 -31.60 4.51
N THR A 126 47.77 -30.73 4.85
CA THR A 126 47.67 -29.36 4.35
C THR A 126 47.21 -28.45 5.48
N GLN A 127 47.32 -27.13 5.29
CA GLN A 127 46.79 -26.14 6.22
C GLN A 127 45.49 -25.55 5.69
N ALA A 128 44.45 -25.51 6.53
CA ALA A 128 43.32 -24.61 6.30
C ALA A 128 43.81 -23.17 6.41
N GLY A 129 43.37 -22.28 5.52
CA GLY A 129 43.79 -20.88 5.56
C GLY A 129 43.35 -20.21 6.86
N GLY A 130 44.26 -19.43 7.46
CA GLY A 130 43.89 -18.50 8.53
C GLY A 130 42.99 -17.38 8.00
N TRP A 131 42.25 -16.73 8.90
CA TRP A 131 41.30 -15.69 8.52
C TRP A 131 41.46 -14.46 9.39
N SER A 132 41.77 -13.31 8.79
CA SER A 132 41.86 -12.04 9.51
C SER A 132 40.58 -11.22 9.41
N TYR A 133 40.27 -10.45 10.45
CA TYR A 133 39.15 -9.54 10.51
C TYR A 133 39.49 -8.28 11.32
N LEU A 134 38.84 -7.16 10.98
CA LEU A 134 38.95 -5.91 11.71
C LEU A 134 37.87 -5.84 12.80
N THR A 135 38.31 -5.48 14.01
CA THR A 135 37.44 -5.20 15.16
C THR A 135 37.70 -3.80 15.67
N SER A 136 36.64 -3.17 16.19
CA SER A 136 36.66 -1.80 16.68
C SER A 136 36.11 -1.71 18.11
N PRO A 137 36.57 -0.75 18.92
CA PRO A 137 36.11 -0.58 20.29
C PRO A 137 34.63 -0.21 20.34
N LEU A 138 33.87 -0.83 21.25
CA LEU A 138 32.48 -0.42 21.56
C LEU A 138 32.44 0.98 22.19
N ARG A 139 33.48 1.32 22.96
CA ARG A 139 33.71 2.63 23.55
C ARG A 139 35.15 3.04 23.28
N PRO A 140 35.40 4.09 22.48
CA PRO A 140 36.74 4.65 22.33
C PRO A 140 37.30 5.06 23.70
N ILE A 141 38.55 4.68 23.97
CA ILE A 141 39.26 5.11 25.19
C ILE A 141 39.72 6.55 25.06
N GLN A 142 39.92 7.02 23.84
CA GLN A 142 40.14 8.44 23.59
C GLN A 142 38.91 9.20 24.03
N SER A 143 39.04 9.92 25.13
CA SER A 143 38.10 10.95 25.54
C SER A 143 38.00 11.94 24.39
N LEU A 144 36.87 11.91 23.69
CA LEU A 144 36.46 13.01 22.82
C LEU A 144 36.27 14.22 23.75
N ALA A 145 37.33 15.01 23.90
CA ALA A 145 37.50 16.11 24.85
C ALA A 145 37.60 15.68 26.33
N GLY A 146 38.43 16.42 27.09
CA GLY A 146 38.90 16.09 28.43
C GLY A 146 37.81 15.74 29.45
N GLU A 147 38.25 15.22 30.60
CA GLU A 147 37.45 14.71 31.75
C GLU A 147 36.27 15.59 32.22
N SER A 148 36.09 16.79 31.67
CA SER A 148 35.02 17.74 31.97
C SER A 148 33.68 17.46 31.27
N ASP A 149 33.57 16.47 30.37
CA ASP A 149 32.34 16.16 29.59
C ASP A 149 31.56 14.92 30.07
N GLN A 150 31.85 14.38 31.26
CA GLN A 150 30.93 13.46 31.97
C GLN A 150 29.76 14.20 32.64
N ARG A 151 29.50 15.45 32.26
CA ARG A 151 28.35 16.20 32.75
C ARG A 151 27.10 15.71 32.04
N LEU A 152 25.98 15.67 32.76
CA LEU A 152 24.66 15.51 32.17
C LEU A 152 24.55 16.52 31.01
N ARG A 153 24.39 16.03 29.77
CA ARG A 153 24.17 16.92 28.64
C ARG A 153 22.86 17.67 28.89
N PRO A 154 22.83 19.00 28.69
CA PRO A 154 21.59 19.75 28.82
C PRO A 154 20.55 19.19 27.84
N ASP A 155 19.30 19.19 28.26
CA ASP A 155 18.20 18.72 27.43
C ASP A 155 18.11 19.59 26.16
N VAL A 156 17.99 18.94 25.00
CA VAL A 156 17.90 19.64 23.71
C VAL A 156 16.47 20.12 23.55
N GLN A 157 16.27 21.44 23.47
CA GLN A 157 14.94 21.98 23.25
C GLN A 157 14.35 21.47 21.92
N PRO A 158 13.06 21.07 21.89
CA PRO A 158 12.41 20.64 20.66
C PRO A 158 12.41 21.74 19.60
N VAL A 159 12.83 21.41 18.38
CA VAL A 159 12.69 22.31 17.23
C VAL A 159 11.23 22.28 16.77
N ILE A 160 10.51 23.39 16.96
CA ILE A 160 9.12 23.51 16.49
C ILE A 160 9.15 23.80 14.98
N PRO A 161 8.59 22.92 14.13
CA PRO A 161 8.57 23.14 12.68
C PRO A 161 7.69 24.36 12.33
N PRO A 162 8.07 25.16 11.32
CA PRO A 162 7.30 26.34 10.92
C PRO A 162 5.95 25.94 10.31
N VAL A 163 4.85 26.31 10.97
CA VAL A 163 3.46 26.00 10.55
C VAL A 163 2.82 27.04 9.62
N GLY A 164 3.50 28.17 9.37
CA GLY A 164 2.98 29.28 8.57
C GLY A 164 2.44 28.87 7.20
N PRO A 165 3.25 28.23 6.33
CA PRO A 165 2.80 27.85 4.99
C PRO A 165 1.64 26.85 4.98
N ALA A 166 1.59 25.96 5.98
CA ALA A 166 0.49 25.00 6.10
C ALA A 166 -0.82 25.68 6.53
N ARG A 167 -0.73 26.65 7.45
CA ARG A 167 -1.86 27.47 7.89
C ARG A 167 -2.44 28.30 6.74
N ASP A 168 -1.58 28.94 5.94
CA ASP A 168 -2.04 29.77 4.82
C ASP A 168 -2.75 28.95 3.74
N ARG A 169 -2.23 27.75 3.43
CA ARG A 169 -2.89 26.79 2.52
C ARG A 169 -4.25 26.33 3.06
N LEU A 170 -4.34 26.04 4.35
CA LEU A 170 -5.60 25.65 4.99
C LEU A 170 -6.65 26.77 4.88
N ILE A 171 -6.24 28.01 5.14
CA ILE A 171 -7.12 29.18 5.02
C ILE A 171 -7.57 29.36 3.57
N ALA A 172 -6.67 29.24 2.59
CA ALA A 172 -7.01 29.36 1.17
C ALA A 172 -8.00 28.27 0.72
N VAL A 173 -7.80 27.02 1.12
CA VAL A 173 -8.71 25.90 0.81
C VAL A 173 -10.06 26.09 1.50
N ALA A 174 -10.07 26.50 2.77
CA ALA A 174 -11.31 26.76 3.51
C ALA A 174 -12.11 27.91 2.88
N ALA A 175 -11.43 28.99 2.44
CA ALA A 175 -12.07 30.11 1.75
C ALA A 175 -12.68 29.67 0.41
N LEU A 176 -11.94 28.88 -0.39
CA LEU A 176 -12.46 28.32 -1.64
C LEU A 176 -13.66 27.40 -1.40
N ALA A 177 -13.59 26.52 -0.41
CA ALA A 177 -14.70 25.64 -0.04
C ALA A 177 -15.95 26.44 0.38
N ALA A 178 -15.78 27.52 1.15
CA ALA A 178 -16.87 28.40 1.54
C ALA A 178 -17.51 29.09 0.32
N LEU A 179 -16.70 29.59 -0.62
CA LEU A 179 -17.21 30.19 -1.87
C LEU A 179 -18.02 29.19 -2.70
N LEU A 180 -17.52 27.95 -2.83
CA LEU A 180 -18.24 26.88 -3.53
C LEU A 180 -19.54 26.50 -2.81
N ALA A 181 -19.53 26.46 -1.47
CA ALA A 181 -20.74 26.21 -0.69
C ALA A 181 -21.79 27.31 -0.88
N VAL A 182 -21.37 28.57 -0.93
CA VAL A 182 -22.25 29.71 -1.23
C VAL A 182 -22.79 29.63 -2.66
N ALA A 183 -21.94 29.36 -3.66
CA ALA A 183 -22.36 29.17 -5.04
C ALA A 183 -23.38 28.03 -5.18
N LEU A 184 -23.16 26.92 -4.46
CA LEU A 184 -24.09 25.80 -4.41
C LEU A 184 -25.42 26.19 -3.75
N ALA A 185 -25.37 26.86 -2.60
CA ALA A 185 -26.55 27.36 -1.90
C ALA A 185 -27.37 28.31 -2.78
N TRP A 186 -26.70 29.15 -3.56
CA TRP A 186 -27.34 30.05 -4.52
C TRP A 186 -28.00 29.27 -5.67
N SER A 187 -27.28 28.32 -6.29
CA SER A 187 -27.82 27.49 -7.40
C SER A 187 -29.02 26.65 -6.99
N ARG A 188 -29.04 26.15 -5.74
CA ARG A 188 -30.15 25.34 -5.20
C ARG A 188 -31.25 26.17 -4.58
N ALA A 189 -31.12 27.50 -4.62
CA ALA A 189 -32.00 28.42 -3.92
C ALA A 189 -32.26 27.93 -2.49
N TRP A 190 -31.21 27.64 -1.72
CA TRP A 190 -31.30 27.38 -0.28
C TRP A 190 -31.53 28.68 0.48
N PRO A 191 -32.16 28.66 1.68
CA PRO A 191 -32.34 29.88 2.46
C PRO A 191 -30.93 30.37 2.85
N PRO A 192 -30.61 31.67 2.72
CA PRO A 192 -31.48 32.83 2.50
C PRO A 192 -31.69 33.28 1.03
N PHE A 193 -31.10 32.59 0.04
CA PHE A 193 -31.09 33.00 -1.38
C PHE A 193 -32.38 32.64 -2.16
N HIS A 194 -33.53 32.62 -1.49
CA HIS A 194 -34.80 32.12 -2.02
C HIS A 194 -35.50 33.08 -3.01
N LYS A 195 -35.44 32.77 -4.30
CA LYS A 195 -36.58 32.95 -5.23
C LYS A 195 -36.84 31.62 -5.94
N ARG A 196 -37.53 30.68 -5.27
CA ARG A 196 -38.00 29.44 -5.94
C ARG A 196 -38.96 29.84 -7.06
N ARG A 197 -38.75 29.28 -8.26
CA ARG A 197 -39.73 29.35 -9.37
C ARG A 197 -41.06 28.82 -8.82
N SER A 198 -42.12 29.64 -8.87
CA SER A 198 -43.44 29.27 -8.37
C SER A 198 -43.87 27.98 -9.06
N ARG A 199 -44.18 26.94 -8.27
CA ARG A 199 -44.74 25.67 -8.76
C ARG A 199 -46.22 25.59 -8.37
N PRO A 200 -47.08 26.39 -9.02
CA PRO A 200 -48.50 26.50 -8.66
C PRO A 200 -49.24 25.16 -8.71
N PHE A 201 -48.93 24.27 -9.66
CA PHE A 201 -49.62 22.98 -9.78
C PHE A 201 -49.15 21.98 -8.71
N ALA A 202 -47.86 21.95 -8.36
CA ALA A 202 -47.37 21.11 -7.28
C ALA A 202 -47.95 21.50 -5.91
N ALA A 203 -48.18 22.78 -5.66
CA ALA A 203 -48.87 23.25 -4.47
C ALA A 203 -50.36 22.87 -4.50
N ALA A 204 -51.03 23.10 -5.64
CA ALA A 204 -52.45 22.78 -5.82
C ALA A 204 -52.74 21.29 -5.67
N ALA A 205 -51.89 20.39 -6.19
CA ALA A 205 -52.08 18.94 -6.08
C ALA A 205 -52.16 18.45 -4.62
N ARG A 206 -51.36 19.04 -3.72
CA ARG A 206 -51.38 18.70 -2.29
C ARG A 206 -52.66 19.19 -1.62
N GLU A 207 -53.10 20.39 -1.96
CA GLU A 207 -54.31 21.00 -1.39
C GLU A 207 -55.58 20.35 -1.91
N VAL A 208 -55.68 20.07 -3.22
CA VAL A 208 -56.78 19.35 -3.86
C VAL A 208 -56.98 17.97 -3.22
N ALA A 209 -55.90 17.20 -3.02
CA ALA A 209 -55.96 15.89 -2.36
C ALA A 209 -56.41 15.93 -0.90
N ARG A 210 -56.32 17.08 -0.24
CA ARG A 210 -56.80 17.32 1.13
C ARG A 210 -58.27 17.78 1.12
N LEU A 211 -58.61 18.68 0.21
CA LEU A 211 -59.93 19.31 0.11
C LEU A 211 -60.99 18.32 -0.38
N VAL A 212 -60.67 17.45 -1.34
CA VAL A 212 -61.59 16.43 -1.86
C VAL A 212 -62.10 15.46 -0.78
N ARG A 213 -61.35 15.27 0.32
CA ARG A 213 -61.76 14.41 1.45
C ARG A 213 -62.82 15.04 2.35
N ARG A 214 -63.13 16.33 2.19
CA ARG A 214 -64.08 17.08 3.02
C ARG A 214 -65.51 17.08 2.46
N GLY A 215 -65.85 16.11 1.60
CA GLY A 215 -67.17 16.01 0.97
C GLY A 215 -67.39 17.00 -0.17
N GLU A 216 -68.66 17.29 -0.48
CA GLU A 216 -69.09 18.12 -1.61
C GLU A 216 -68.53 19.55 -1.58
N ASP A 217 -68.58 20.22 -0.42
CA ASP A 217 -68.06 21.58 -0.26
C ASP A 217 -66.53 21.62 -0.42
N GLY A 218 -65.85 20.57 0.06
CA GLY A 218 -64.43 20.36 -0.16
C GLY A 218 -64.08 20.17 -1.64
N ARG A 219 -64.95 19.51 -2.41
CA ARG A 219 -64.77 19.31 -3.85
C ARG A 219 -64.88 20.62 -4.62
N ARG A 220 -65.86 21.47 -4.29
CA ARG A 220 -65.96 22.83 -4.87
C ARG A 220 -64.72 23.67 -4.56
N ALA A 221 -64.24 23.63 -3.32
CA ALA A 221 -62.99 24.32 -2.93
C ALA A 221 -61.76 23.78 -3.69
N ALA A 222 -61.71 22.47 -3.94
CA ALA A 222 -60.64 21.85 -4.73
C ALA A 222 -60.65 22.31 -6.19
N LEU A 223 -61.83 22.42 -6.82
CA LEU A 223 -61.96 22.96 -8.18
C LEU A 223 -61.46 24.41 -8.28
N LEU A 224 -61.82 25.26 -7.31
CA LEU A 224 -61.34 26.66 -7.26
C LEU A 224 -59.81 26.72 -7.08
N ARG A 225 -59.25 25.83 -6.25
CA ARG A 225 -57.80 25.80 -6.02
C ARG A 225 -57.01 25.42 -7.27
N LEU A 226 -57.56 24.51 -8.08
CA LEU A 226 -56.96 24.11 -9.34
C LEU A 226 -57.10 25.22 -10.41
N HIS A 227 -58.22 25.95 -10.46
CA HIS A 227 -58.35 27.16 -11.31
C HIS A 227 -57.31 28.22 -10.97
N ARG A 228 -57.13 28.52 -9.68
CA ARG A 228 -56.10 29.47 -9.24
C ARG A 228 -54.68 29.03 -9.61
N ALA A 229 -54.45 27.72 -9.74
CA ALA A 229 -53.16 27.20 -10.20
C ALA A 229 -52.96 27.42 -11.71
N PHE A 230 -54.01 27.26 -12.52
CA PHE A 230 -54.00 27.63 -13.94
C PHE A 230 -53.76 29.13 -14.12
N ASP A 231 -54.46 29.98 -13.35
CA ASP A 231 -54.27 31.43 -13.40
C ASP A 231 -52.83 31.83 -13.03
N ALA A 232 -52.28 31.20 -11.97
CA ALA A 232 -50.91 31.44 -11.53
C ALA A 232 -49.85 30.89 -12.49
N ALA A 233 -50.17 29.84 -13.26
CA ALA A 233 -49.27 29.27 -14.25
C ALA A 233 -49.21 30.12 -15.53
N TRP A 234 -50.36 30.67 -15.97
CA TRP A 234 -50.43 31.52 -17.16
C TRP A 234 -50.10 33.00 -16.86
N GLY A 235 -50.19 33.42 -15.59
CA GLY A 235 -49.96 34.81 -15.16
C GLY A 235 -51.16 35.74 -15.37
N LYS A 236 -52.28 35.21 -15.88
CA LYS A 236 -53.57 35.89 -16.08
C LYS A 236 -54.70 34.87 -15.98
N ARG A 237 -55.94 35.34 -15.87
CA ARG A 237 -57.10 34.47 -15.64
C ARG A 237 -57.39 33.59 -16.85
N LEU A 238 -57.39 32.27 -16.68
CA LEU A 238 -57.62 31.29 -17.74
C LEU A 238 -59.11 30.93 -17.83
N LEU A 239 -59.73 31.21 -18.98
CA LEU A 239 -61.11 30.81 -19.29
C LEU A 239 -61.11 29.59 -20.23
N GLY A 240 -62.25 28.90 -20.31
CA GLY A 240 -62.39 27.69 -21.14
C GLY A 240 -62.13 27.93 -22.64
N GLU A 241 -62.34 29.15 -23.12
CA GLU A 241 -62.09 29.57 -24.51
C GLU A 241 -60.59 29.83 -24.76
N ASP A 242 -59.82 30.13 -23.72
CA ASP A 242 -58.40 30.48 -23.78
C ASP A 242 -57.45 29.26 -23.67
N ILE A 243 -58.00 28.05 -23.50
CA ILE A 243 -57.21 26.82 -23.33
C ILE A 243 -56.26 26.62 -24.52
N GLY A 244 -56.70 26.95 -25.74
CA GLY A 244 -55.85 26.84 -26.93
C GLY A 244 -54.64 27.77 -26.90
N ALA A 245 -54.79 28.98 -26.35
CA ALA A 245 -53.67 29.92 -26.19
C ALA A 245 -52.70 29.45 -25.10
N PHE A 246 -53.23 28.99 -23.96
CA PHE A 246 -52.41 28.44 -22.87
C PHE A 246 -51.55 27.25 -23.31
N LEU A 247 -52.09 26.34 -24.14
CA LEU A 247 -51.35 25.17 -24.61
C LEU A 247 -50.26 25.52 -25.64
N ARG A 248 -50.41 26.64 -26.37
CA ARG A 248 -49.34 27.18 -27.23
C ARG A 248 -48.22 27.80 -26.41
N ASP A 249 -48.57 28.55 -25.37
CA ASP A 249 -47.61 29.21 -24.48
C ASP A 249 -46.86 28.20 -23.58
N HIS A 250 -47.51 27.08 -23.23
CA HIS A 250 -46.97 26.04 -22.37
C HIS A 250 -47.10 24.63 -22.98
N PRO A 251 -46.24 24.27 -23.96
CA PRO A 251 -46.34 23.01 -24.70
C PRO A 251 -46.19 21.76 -23.82
N ALA A 252 -45.59 21.87 -22.64
CA ALA A 252 -45.46 20.78 -21.67
C ALA A 252 -46.82 20.20 -21.21
N PHE A 253 -47.90 20.98 -21.29
CA PHE A 253 -49.25 20.54 -20.93
C PHE A 253 -50.09 20.04 -22.13
N ALA A 254 -49.54 20.11 -23.36
CA ALA A 254 -50.26 19.73 -24.59
C ALA A 254 -50.71 18.27 -24.61
N SER A 255 -49.93 17.36 -24.00
CA SER A 255 -50.27 15.93 -23.89
C SER A 255 -51.55 15.66 -23.10
N ARG A 256 -52.05 16.63 -22.32
CA ARG A 256 -53.24 16.53 -21.45
C ARG A 256 -54.34 17.51 -21.85
N ALA A 257 -54.32 18.02 -23.08
CA ALA A 257 -55.26 19.02 -23.58
C ALA A 257 -56.74 18.64 -23.40
N GLU A 258 -57.10 17.38 -23.67
CA GLU A 258 -58.48 16.89 -23.51
C GLU A 258 -58.92 16.79 -22.05
N GLU A 259 -58.02 16.40 -21.16
CA GLU A 259 -58.30 16.33 -19.72
C GLU A 259 -58.47 17.73 -19.11
N ILE A 260 -57.74 18.72 -19.62
CA ILE A 260 -57.89 20.13 -19.23
C ILE A 260 -59.23 20.67 -19.75
N ARG A 261 -59.59 20.40 -21.01
CA ARG A 261 -60.90 20.81 -21.58
C ARG A 261 -62.07 20.21 -20.81
N SER A 262 -62.01 18.92 -20.51
CA SER A 262 -63.07 18.23 -19.76
C SER A 262 -63.20 18.76 -18.33
N PHE A 263 -62.09 19.10 -17.68
CA PHE A 263 -62.09 19.75 -16.37
C PHE A 263 -62.78 21.12 -16.39
N PHE A 264 -62.45 22.01 -17.34
CA PHE A 264 -63.10 23.32 -17.44
C PHE A 264 -64.59 23.22 -17.77
N ALA A 265 -64.97 22.26 -18.63
CA ALA A 265 -66.38 21.98 -18.93
C ALA A 265 -67.15 21.46 -17.70
N ALA A 266 -66.56 20.53 -16.94
CA ALA A 266 -67.15 19.99 -15.72
C ALA A 266 -67.25 21.05 -14.61
N SER A 267 -66.22 21.89 -14.46
CA SER A 267 -66.24 23.00 -13.50
C SER A 267 -67.30 24.05 -13.87
N ARG A 268 -67.48 24.38 -15.16
CA ARG A 268 -68.51 25.32 -15.61
C ARG A 268 -69.92 24.82 -15.26
N ARG A 269 -70.19 23.53 -15.44
CA ARG A 269 -71.47 22.91 -15.03
C ARG A 269 -71.64 22.91 -13.50
N ALA A 270 -70.58 22.59 -12.76
CA ALA A 270 -70.63 22.54 -11.30
C ALA A 270 -70.84 23.90 -10.61
N PHE A 271 -70.38 25.01 -11.22
CA PHE A 271 -70.54 26.37 -10.66
C PHE A 271 -71.70 27.18 -11.28
N PHE A 272 -72.07 26.94 -12.54
CA PHE A 272 -73.03 27.77 -13.27
C PHE A 272 -74.21 26.99 -13.89
N GLY A 273 -74.27 25.67 -13.74
CA GLY A 273 -75.41 24.85 -14.18
C GLY A 273 -76.63 25.04 -13.28
N ARG A 274 -77.85 25.03 -13.87
CA ARG A 274 -79.12 25.14 -13.13
C ARG A 274 -79.54 23.85 -12.42
N GLU A 275 -78.88 22.73 -12.71
CA GLU A 275 -79.06 21.44 -12.01
C GLU A 275 -77.80 21.14 -11.18
N GLN A 276 -77.98 20.66 -9.94
CA GLN A 276 -76.89 20.14 -9.11
C GLN A 276 -76.43 18.79 -9.69
N GLY A 277 -75.73 18.83 -10.83
CA GLY A 277 -75.44 17.66 -11.65
C GLY A 277 -73.95 17.49 -11.97
N ASP A 278 -73.41 16.39 -11.45
CA ASP A 278 -72.16 15.70 -11.77
C ASP A 278 -70.86 16.52 -11.67
N VAL A 279 -70.35 16.60 -10.43
CA VAL A 279 -69.00 17.11 -10.18
C VAL A 279 -68.00 16.02 -10.52
N LEU A 280 -66.97 16.37 -11.31
CA LEU A 280 -65.86 15.47 -11.67
C LEU A 280 -65.46 14.59 -10.48
N ALA A 281 -65.41 13.27 -10.71
CA ALA A 281 -65.16 12.30 -9.64
C ALA A 281 -63.94 12.70 -8.79
N PRO A 282 -64.03 12.60 -7.45
CA PRO A 282 -62.94 12.88 -6.50
C PRO A 282 -61.55 12.41 -6.97
N ASP A 283 -61.49 11.17 -7.45
CA ASP A 283 -60.24 10.53 -7.89
C ASP A 283 -59.72 11.09 -9.21
N ALA A 284 -60.61 11.45 -10.14
CA ALA A 284 -60.23 12.06 -11.41
C ALA A 284 -59.63 13.46 -11.21
N LEU A 285 -60.18 14.26 -10.28
CA LEU A 285 -59.65 15.58 -9.94
C LEU A 285 -58.25 15.49 -9.29
N VAL A 286 -58.04 14.53 -8.40
CA VAL A 286 -56.74 14.32 -7.74
C VAL A 286 -55.70 13.78 -8.75
N ARG A 287 -56.10 12.89 -9.67
CA ARG A 287 -55.23 12.39 -10.74
C ARG A 287 -54.79 13.53 -11.66
N LEU A 288 -55.73 14.33 -12.17
CA LEU A 288 -55.43 15.47 -13.02
C LEU A 288 -54.45 16.46 -12.34
N ALA A 289 -54.70 16.83 -11.08
CA ALA A 289 -53.82 17.75 -10.36
C ALA A 289 -52.39 17.18 -10.17
N ARG A 290 -52.25 15.86 -9.94
CA ARG A 290 -50.95 15.20 -9.83
C ARG A 290 -50.21 15.12 -11.15
N ASP A 291 -50.93 14.88 -12.24
CA ASP A 291 -50.33 14.76 -13.57
C ASP A 291 -49.88 16.11 -14.11
N LEU A 292 -50.64 17.18 -13.85
CA LEU A 292 -50.19 18.56 -14.10
C LEU A 292 -48.97 18.93 -13.26
N ALA A 293 -48.90 18.51 -11.99
CA ALA A 293 -47.72 18.70 -11.13
C ALA A 293 -46.49 17.86 -11.53
N ARG A 294 -46.68 16.80 -12.33
CA ARG A 294 -45.58 16.04 -12.95
C ARG A 294 -45.09 16.75 -14.21
N ALA A 295 -46.00 17.22 -15.05
CA ALA A 295 -45.65 18.02 -16.23
C ALA A 295 -44.89 19.30 -15.86
N GLU A 296 -45.29 19.99 -14.78
CA GLU A 296 -44.59 21.17 -14.23
C GLU A 296 -43.17 20.88 -13.69
N ARG A 297 -42.86 19.61 -13.38
CA ARG A 297 -41.50 19.21 -12.95
C ARG A 297 -40.56 18.91 -14.11
N GLY A 298 -41.12 18.60 -15.29
CA GLY A 298 -40.37 18.31 -16.51
C GLY A 298 -40.22 19.49 -17.47
N ALA A 299 -40.84 20.63 -17.15
CA ALA A 299 -40.76 21.91 -17.86
C ALA A 299 -39.79 22.89 -17.17
#